data_AF-A0A7X1IT29-F1
#
_entry.id   AF-A0A7X1IT29-F1
#
_cell.length_a   1.000
_cell.length_b   1.000
_cell.length_c   1.000
_cell.angle_alpha   90.00
_cell.angle_beta   90.00
_cell.angle_gamma   90.00
#
_symmetry.space_group_name_H-M   'P 1'
#
loop_
_entity.id
_entity.type
_entity.pdbx_description
1 polymer ?
#
loop_
_entity_poly.entity_id
_entity_poly.type
_entity_poly.pdbx_seq_one_letter_code
_entity_poly.pdbx_strand_id
1 'polypeptide(L)'
;MKNLLFSALIACTLSTTIALAEEPSSSFVRLHGIDMLDGMLAPEQITKLNLLAHQVAIADACTNFKIDQIRFTDAFQTLKLPEDLNATDVQRDHHDKHLLVVFGVLVGGELAAIGRNAGAACDQASKAKTDPEFAKSTVWN
;
A
#
# COMPACT_ATOMS: atom_id res chain seq x y z
N MET A 1 50.32 -34.85 -39.83
CA MET A 1 49.84 -33.50 -39.46
C MET A 1 48.33 -33.48 -39.65
N LYS A 2 47.58 -33.35 -38.54
CA LYS A 2 46.12 -33.49 -38.43
C LYS A 2 45.51 -32.09 -38.30
N ASN A 3 44.68 -31.64 -39.25
CA ASN A 3 43.81 -30.46 -39.09
C ASN A 3 42.39 -30.92 -39.48
N LEU A 4 41.55 -31.33 -38.52
CA LEU A 4 40.64 -30.51 -37.67
C LEU A 4 39.42 -29.99 -38.45
N LEU A 5 38.36 -30.79 -38.36
CA LEU A 5 36.97 -30.50 -38.70
C LEU A 5 36.42 -29.47 -37.69
N PHE A 6 35.84 -28.37 -38.18
CA PHE A 6 35.07 -27.43 -37.37
C PHE A 6 33.58 -27.82 -37.41
N SER A 7 33.10 -28.35 -36.28
CA SER A 7 31.67 -28.56 -36.01
C SER A 7 30.97 -27.21 -35.78
N ALA A 8 29.88 -26.99 -36.52
CA ALA A 8 28.97 -25.88 -36.30
C ALA A 8 28.15 -26.12 -35.02
N LEU A 9 28.36 -25.28 -34.00
CA LEU A 9 27.60 -25.28 -32.76
C LEU A 9 26.35 -24.41 -32.96
N ILE A 10 25.18 -25.05 -33.05
CA ILE A 10 23.88 -24.37 -33.10
C ILE A 10 23.56 -23.89 -31.68
N ALA A 11 23.69 -22.58 -31.45
CA ALA A 11 23.24 -21.92 -30.24
C ALA A 11 21.70 -21.86 -30.23
N CYS A 12 21.07 -22.74 -29.46
CA CYS A 12 19.65 -22.66 -29.14
C CYS A 12 19.46 -21.54 -28.10
N THR A 13 19.17 -20.33 -28.57
CA THR A 13 18.83 -19.19 -27.72
C THR A 13 17.41 -19.37 -27.20
N LEU A 14 17.29 -20.03 -26.05
CA LEU A 14 16.09 -20.01 -25.21
C LEU A 14 15.80 -18.54 -24.86
N SER A 15 14.88 -17.94 -25.61
CA SER A 15 14.29 -16.65 -25.28
C SER A 15 13.34 -16.87 -24.10
N THR A 16 13.88 -16.80 -22.88
CA THR A 16 13.07 -16.62 -21.68
C THR A 16 12.40 -15.25 -21.78
N THR A 17 11.16 -15.23 -22.25
CA THR A 17 10.27 -14.09 -22.03
C THR A 17 10.08 -13.95 -20.53
N ILE A 18 10.81 -13.02 -19.92
CA ILE A 18 10.54 -12.56 -18.56
C ILE A 18 9.15 -11.91 -18.64
N ALA A 19 8.13 -12.62 -18.15
CA ALA A 19 6.84 -12.03 -17.88
C ALA A 19 7.09 -10.94 -16.82
N LEU A 20 7.14 -9.69 -17.26
CA LEU A 20 7.11 -8.55 -16.36
C LEU A 20 5.79 -8.66 -15.61
N ALA A 21 5.87 -8.94 -14.31
CA ALA A 21 4.73 -8.93 -13.42
C ALA A 21 3.98 -7.61 -13.65
N GLU A 22 2.71 -7.70 -14.00
CA GLU A 22 1.85 -6.55 -14.23
C GLU A 22 1.87 -5.72 -12.95
N GLU A 23 2.48 -4.53 -13.02
CA GLU A 23 2.46 -3.57 -11.92
C GLU A 23 1.00 -3.42 -11.47
N PRO A 24 0.68 -3.65 -10.19
CA PRO A 24 -0.70 -3.57 -9.74
C PRO A 24 -1.17 -2.15 -10.06
N SER A 25 -2.15 -2.00 -10.97
CA SER A 25 -2.72 -0.71 -11.43
C SER A 25 -3.04 0.35 -10.36
N SER A 26 -3.10 0.00 -9.08
CA SER A 26 -3.20 0.96 -7.96
C SER A 26 -1.86 1.59 -7.56
N SER A 27 -0.73 1.08 -8.07
CA SER A 27 0.62 1.56 -7.76
C SER A 27 0.78 3.03 -8.15
N PHE A 28 0.18 3.46 -9.26
CA PHE A 28 0.17 4.87 -9.65
C PHE A 28 -0.51 5.78 -8.62
N VAL A 29 -1.74 5.47 -8.20
CA VAL A 29 -2.49 6.30 -7.24
C VAL A 29 -1.80 6.31 -5.89
N ARG A 30 -1.25 5.16 -5.48
CA ARG A 30 -0.47 5.04 -4.25
C ARG A 30 0.79 5.89 -4.28
N LEU A 31 1.58 5.81 -5.35
CA LEU A 31 2.79 6.61 -5.53
C LEU A 31 2.44 8.10 -5.58
N HIS A 32 1.39 8.49 -6.30
CA HIS A 32 0.94 9.87 -6.33
C HIS A 32 0.48 10.37 -4.96
N GLY A 33 -0.27 9.57 -4.21
CA GLY A 33 -0.66 9.91 -2.84
C GLY A 33 0.55 10.06 -1.91
N ILE A 34 1.62 9.28 -2.12
CA ILE A 34 2.88 9.43 -1.37
C ILE A 34 3.59 10.73 -1.77
N ASP A 35 3.65 11.06 -3.05
CA ASP A 35 4.24 12.32 -3.53
C ASP A 35 3.51 13.54 -2.96
N MET A 36 2.19 13.45 -2.74
CA MET A 36 1.42 14.51 -2.08
C MET A 36 1.81 14.73 -0.61
N LEU A 37 2.45 13.75 0.04
CA LEU A 37 2.92 13.84 1.43
C LEU A 37 4.31 14.45 1.56
N ASP A 38 4.93 14.95 0.48
CA ASP A 38 6.34 15.38 0.42
C ASP A 38 6.79 16.18 1.66
N GLY A 39 7.63 15.55 2.48
CA GLY A 39 8.18 16.09 3.73
C GLY A 39 7.21 16.21 4.92
N MET A 40 5.93 15.87 4.75
CA MET A 40 4.89 15.99 5.78
C MET A 40 4.91 14.86 6.80
N LEU A 41 5.22 13.63 6.35
CA LEU A 41 5.24 12.43 7.18
C LEU A 41 6.59 11.71 7.11
N ALA A 42 7.00 11.11 8.23
CA ALA A 42 8.12 10.19 8.25
C ALA A 42 7.79 8.88 7.48
N PRO A 43 8.79 8.13 6.98
CA PRO A 43 8.54 6.90 6.20
C PRO A 43 7.64 5.86 6.90
N GLU A 44 7.78 5.71 8.22
CA GLU A 44 6.95 4.83 9.04
C GLU A 44 5.49 5.33 9.14
N GLN A 45 5.28 6.64 9.16
CA GLN A 45 3.94 7.24 9.15
C GLN A 45 3.29 7.08 7.78
N ILE A 46 4.05 7.23 6.69
CA ILE A 46 3.57 6.94 5.33
C ILE A 46 3.14 5.48 5.22
N THR A 47 3.96 4.55 5.73
CA THR A 47 3.63 3.11 5.75
C THR A 47 2.34 2.87 6.54
N LYS A 48 2.19 3.50 7.71
CA LYS A 48 0.99 3.39 8.53
C LYS A 48 -0.25 3.98 7.82
N LEU A 49 -0.13 5.14 7.19
CA LEU A 49 -1.23 5.78 6.46
C LEU A 49 -1.72 4.88 5.30
N ASN A 50 -0.80 4.31 4.52
CA ASN A 50 -1.12 3.36 3.46
C ASN A 50 -1.82 2.11 4.00
N LEU A 51 -1.32 1.56 5.12
CA LEU A 51 -1.92 0.40 5.76
C LEU A 51 -3.33 0.71 6.28
N LEU A 52 -3.56 1.88 6.87
CA LEU A 52 -4.90 2.31 7.29
C LEU A 52 -5.84 2.46 6.09
N ALA A 53 -5.36 3.02 4.98
CA ALA A 53 -6.16 3.20 3.77
C ALA A 53 -6.59 1.85 3.18
N HIS A 54 -5.66 0.90 3.09
CA HIS A 54 -5.94 -0.48 2.69
C HIS A 54 -7.00 -1.13 3.59
N GLN A 55 -6.85 -1.00 4.91
CA GLN A 55 -7.77 -1.61 5.86
C GLN A 55 -9.17 -1.02 5.80
N VAL A 56 -9.30 0.29 5.57
CA VAL A 56 -10.60 0.95 5.33
C VAL A 56 -11.22 0.46 4.02
N ALA A 57 -10.44 0.38 2.94
CA ALA A 57 -10.93 -0.11 1.65
C ALA A 57 -11.41 -1.57 1.72
N ILE A 58 -10.70 -2.44 2.46
CA ILE A 58 -11.13 -3.83 2.72
C ILE A 58 -12.42 -3.86 3.55
N ALA A 59 -12.53 -3.05 4.60
CA ALA A 59 -13.74 -3.01 5.42
C ALA A 59 -14.98 -2.52 4.65
N ASP A 60 -14.78 -1.65 3.66
CA ASP A 60 -15.86 -1.21 2.75
C ASP A 60 -16.24 -2.30 1.73
N ALA A 61 -15.25 -3.00 1.16
CA ALA A 61 -15.48 -3.99 0.10
C ALA A 61 -15.83 -5.41 0.59
N CYS A 62 -15.43 -5.79 1.81
CA CYS A 62 -15.51 -7.16 2.31
C CYS A 62 -16.41 -7.26 3.55
N THR A 63 -17.51 -8.02 3.46
CA THR A 63 -18.58 -8.07 4.48
C THR A 63 -18.16 -8.50 5.89
N ASN A 64 -17.07 -9.25 6.03
CA ASN A 64 -16.59 -9.79 7.31
C ASN A 64 -15.55 -8.89 7.99
N PHE A 65 -15.29 -7.71 7.44
CA PHE A 65 -14.34 -6.75 7.98
C PHE A 65 -15.11 -5.52 8.44
N LYS A 66 -14.89 -5.09 9.67
CA LYS A 66 -15.36 -3.77 10.13
C LYS A 66 -14.22 -3.08 10.85
N ILE A 67 -14.20 -1.76 10.73
CA ILE A 67 -13.23 -0.93 11.43
C ILE A 67 -13.60 -0.90 12.92
N ASP A 68 -12.63 -1.27 13.77
CA ASP A 68 -12.59 -0.89 15.18
C ASP A 68 -12.25 0.60 15.24
N GLN A 69 -13.27 1.41 15.51
CA GLN A 69 -13.15 2.87 15.49
C GLN A 69 -12.13 3.40 16.49
N ILE A 70 -11.95 2.73 17.64
CA ILE A 70 -10.99 3.14 18.66
C ILE A 70 -9.58 2.89 18.12
N ARG A 71 -9.29 1.66 17.67
CA ARG A 71 -7.98 1.33 17.08
C ARG A 71 -7.63 2.20 15.88
N PHE A 72 -8.61 2.47 15.02
CA PHE A 72 -8.40 3.37 13.88
C PHE A 72 -8.06 4.78 14.33
N THR A 73 -8.83 5.33 15.28
CA THR A 73 -8.60 6.68 15.79
C THR A 73 -7.23 6.80 16.44
N ASP A 74 -6.87 5.84 17.29
CA ASP A 74 -5.55 5.80 17.95
C ASP A 74 -4.42 5.71 16.92
N ALA A 75 -4.53 4.82 15.93
CA ALA A 75 -3.54 4.70 14.88
C ALA A 75 -3.42 5.97 14.02
N PHE A 76 -4.54 6.57 13.63
CA PHE A 76 -4.57 7.78 12.81
C PHE A 76 -4.03 9.00 13.55
N GLN A 77 -4.27 9.10 14.87
CA GLN A 77 -3.71 10.19 15.68
C GLN A 77 -2.18 10.20 15.71
N THR A 78 -1.51 9.06 15.53
CA THR A 78 -0.04 9.01 15.42
C THR A 78 0.53 9.62 14.13
N LEU A 79 -0.34 10.02 13.21
CA LEU A 79 0.04 10.70 11.97
C LEU A 79 0.03 12.23 12.11
N LYS A 80 -0.44 12.77 13.25
CA LYS A 80 -0.44 14.21 13.51
C LYS A 80 0.98 14.75 13.67
N LEU A 81 1.14 16.06 13.44
CA LEU A 81 2.37 16.75 13.80
C LEU A 81 2.66 16.58 15.30
N PRO A 82 3.93 16.37 15.69
CA PRO A 82 4.32 16.33 17.10
C PRO A 82 3.86 17.58 17.85
N GLU A 83 3.43 17.42 19.09
CA GLU A 83 2.97 18.55 19.92
C GLU A 83 4.11 19.52 20.25
N ASP A 84 5.33 18.99 20.40
CA ASP A 84 6.57 19.73 20.65
C ASP A 84 7.12 20.44 19.40
N LEU A 85 6.54 20.18 18.22
CA LEU A 85 6.80 21.00 17.05
C LEU A 85 6.16 22.37 17.26
N ASN A 86 6.95 23.44 17.13
CA ASN A 86 6.48 24.85 17.19
C ASN A 86 5.67 25.25 15.94
N ALA A 87 4.70 24.41 15.53
CA ALA A 87 3.77 24.70 14.45
C ALA A 87 2.66 25.63 14.96
N THR A 88 2.32 26.62 14.14
CA THR A 88 1.14 27.47 14.33
C THR A 88 -0.14 26.66 14.16
N ASP A 89 -1.25 27.14 14.73
CA ASP A 89 -2.57 26.50 14.57
C ASP A 89 -2.96 26.36 13.09
N VAL A 90 -2.61 27.34 12.26
CA VAL A 90 -2.85 27.32 10.81
C VAL A 90 -2.05 26.19 10.13
N GLN A 91 -0.81 25.95 10.55
CA GLN A 91 0.00 24.86 10.01
C GLN A 91 -0.53 23.49 10.44
N ARG A 92 -0.99 23.33 11.68
CA ARG A 92 -1.63 22.09 12.14
C ARG A 92 -2.95 21.82 11.42
N ASP A 93 -3.79 22.84 11.27
CA ASP A 93 -5.04 22.74 10.53
C ASP A 93 -4.80 22.39 9.05
N HIS A 94 -3.82 23.03 8.41
CA HIS A 94 -3.40 22.67 7.05
C HIS A 94 -2.91 21.22 6.98
N HIS A 95 -2.04 20.80 7.90
CA HIS A 95 -1.55 19.44 7.98
C HIS A 95 -2.69 18.42 8.10
N ASP A 96 -3.61 18.62 9.05
CA ASP A 96 -4.69 17.68 9.31
C ASP A 96 -5.65 17.57 8.12
N LYS A 97 -5.97 18.70 7.47
CA LYS A 97 -6.78 18.72 6.25
C LYS A 97 -6.07 18.04 5.08
N HIS A 98 -4.79 18.34 4.88
CA HIS A 98 -3.99 17.75 3.80
C HIS A 98 -3.89 16.23 3.99
N LEU A 99 -3.59 15.78 5.21
CA LEU A 99 -3.54 14.37 5.58
C LEU A 99 -4.86 13.65 5.26
N LEU A 100 -6.00 14.26 5.60
CA LEU A 100 -7.32 13.70 5.28
C LEU A 100 -7.58 13.60 3.76
N VAL A 101 -7.17 14.61 2.99
CA VAL A 101 -7.30 14.56 1.52
C VAL A 101 -6.47 13.42 0.94
N VAL A 102 -5.20 13.32 1.34
CA VAL A 102 -4.32 12.23 0.86
C VAL A 102 -4.83 10.87 1.30
N PHE A 103 -5.30 10.74 2.54
CA PHE A 103 -5.93 9.52 3.01
C PHE A 103 -7.09 9.08 2.11
N GLY A 104 -7.97 10.01 1.74
CA GLY A 104 -9.07 9.74 0.80
C GLY A 104 -8.59 9.28 -0.58
N VAL A 105 -7.52 9.88 -1.12
CA VAL A 105 -6.90 9.46 -2.38
C VAL A 105 -6.37 8.03 -2.28
N LEU A 106 -5.68 7.69 -1.20
CA LEU A 106 -5.15 6.35 -0.97
C LEU A 106 -6.28 5.31 -0.83
N VAL A 107 -7.33 5.61 -0.06
CA VAL A 107 -8.51 4.74 0.07
C VAL A 107 -9.17 4.51 -1.29
N GLY A 108 -9.37 5.57 -2.09
CA GLY A 108 -9.92 5.45 -3.44
C GLY A 108 -9.06 4.60 -4.37
N GLY A 109 -7.74 4.72 -4.30
CA GLY A 109 -6.79 3.90 -5.03
C GLY A 109 -6.87 2.41 -4.65
N GLU A 110 -6.96 2.11 -3.35
CA GLU A 110 -7.14 0.75 -2.84
C GLU A 110 -8.49 0.16 -3.25
N LEU A 111 -9.58 0.91 -3.16
CA LEU A 111 -10.91 0.48 -3.62
C LEU A 111 -10.91 0.18 -5.12
N ALA A 112 -10.26 1.01 -5.93
CA ALA A 112 -10.12 0.76 -7.36
C ALA A 112 -9.32 -0.53 -7.64
N ALA A 113 -8.28 -0.81 -6.84
CA ALA A 113 -7.54 -2.07 -6.93
C ALA A 113 -8.41 -3.28 -6.55
N ILE A 114 -9.07 -3.22 -5.39
CA ILE A 114 -9.92 -4.28 -4.85
C ILE A 114 -11.08 -4.57 -5.81
N GLY A 115 -11.70 -3.54 -6.39
CA GLY A 115 -12.82 -3.66 -7.31
C GLY A 115 -12.54 -4.51 -8.55
N ARG A 116 -11.25 -4.71 -8.92
CA ARG A 116 -10.87 -5.60 -10.03
C ARG A 116 -10.99 -7.08 -9.69
N ASN A 117 -10.85 -7.46 -8.43
CA ASN A 117 -11.09 -8.82 -7.95
C ASN A 117 -11.35 -8.83 -6.44
N ALA A 118 -12.56 -8.41 -6.05
CA ALA A 118 -12.91 -8.26 -4.64
C ALA A 118 -12.81 -9.59 -3.87
N GLY A 119 -13.21 -10.71 -4.48
CA GLY A 119 -13.13 -12.04 -3.86
C GLY A 119 -11.70 -12.40 -3.45
N ALA A 120 -10.74 -12.29 -4.38
CA ALA A 120 -9.33 -12.57 -4.08
C ALA A 120 -8.75 -11.62 -3.03
N ALA A 121 -9.12 -10.34 -3.06
CA ALA A 121 -8.69 -9.37 -2.06
C ALA A 121 -9.23 -9.70 -0.66
N CYS A 122 -10.52 -10.05 -0.54
CA CYS A 122 -11.14 -10.45 0.72
C CYS A 122 -10.54 -11.76 1.27
N ASP A 123 -10.22 -12.72 0.40
CA ASP A 123 -9.55 -13.96 0.80
C ASP A 123 -8.12 -13.69 1.31
N GLN A 124 -7.39 -12.80 0.64
CA GLN A 124 -6.05 -12.40 1.08
C GLN A 124 -6.11 -11.66 2.42
N ALA A 125 -7.02 -10.73 2.59
CA ALA A 125 -7.23 -10.03 3.84
C ALA A 125 -7.60 -11.00 4.98
N SER A 126 -8.41 -12.02 4.68
CA SER A 126 -8.78 -13.05 5.67
C SER A 126 -7.58 -13.87 6.11
N LYS A 127 -6.69 -14.23 5.17
CA LYS A 127 -5.41 -14.89 5.51
C LYS A 127 -4.52 -13.98 6.33
N ALA A 128 -4.36 -12.72 5.92
CA ALA A 128 -3.53 -11.75 6.64
C ALA A 128 -4.03 -11.52 8.08
N LYS A 129 -5.35 -11.46 8.30
CA LYS A 129 -5.94 -11.31 9.65
C LYS A 129 -5.56 -12.45 10.60
N THR A 130 -5.21 -13.63 10.08
CA THR A 130 -4.76 -14.78 10.91
C THR A 130 -3.26 -14.75 11.24
N ASP A 131 -2.48 -13.87 10.63
CA ASP A 131 -1.06 -13.68 10.96
C ASP A 131 -0.96 -12.89 12.29
N PRO A 132 -0.34 -13.45 13.35
CA PRO A 132 -0.21 -12.79 14.64
C PRO A 132 0.56 -11.46 14.59
N GLU A 133 1.52 -11.31 13.67
CA GLU A 133 2.29 -10.07 13.55
C GLU A 133 1.47 -9.00 12.82
N PHE A 134 0.78 -9.37 11.74
CA PHE A 134 -0.10 -8.45 11.03
C PHE A 134 -1.25 -7.99 11.94
N ALA A 135 -1.86 -8.91 12.70
CA ALA A 135 -2.97 -8.64 13.61
C ALA A 135 -2.67 -7.56 14.67
N LYS A 136 -1.39 -7.32 15.02
CA LYS A 136 -0.99 -6.22 15.92
C LYS A 136 -1.15 -4.84 15.28
N SER A 137 -1.10 -4.79 13.95
CA SER A 137 -1.22 -3.55 13.16
C SER A 137 -2.62 -3.36 12.56
N THR A 138 -3.54 -4.29 12.80
CA THR A 138 -4.89 -4.18 12.25
C THR A 138 -5.81 -3.32 13.12
N VAL A 139 -6.67 -2.59 12.42
CA VAL A 139 -7.77 -1.80 12.97
C VAL A 139 -9.11 -2.46 12.66
N TRP A 140 -9.12 -3.75 12.35
CA TRP A 140 -10.34 -4.54 12.13
C TRP A 140 -10.83 -5.17 13.44
N ASN A 141 -12.16 -5.32 13.58
CA ASN A 141 -12.77 -6.26 14.51
C ASN A 141 -13.03 -7.61 13.83
#